data_AF-A0A8T3MQ92-F1
#
_entry.id   AF-A0A8T3MQ92-F1
#
_cell.length_a   1.000
_cell.length_b   1.000
_cell.length_c   1.000
_cell.angle_alpha   90.00
_cell.angle_beta   90.00
_cell.angle_gamma   90.00
#
_symmetry.space_group_name_H-M   'P 1'
#
loop_
_entity.id
_entity.type
_entity.pdbx_description
1 polymer ?
#
loop_
_entity_poly.entity_id
_entity_poly.type
_entity_poly.pdbx_seq_one_letter_code
_entity_poly.pdbx_strand_id
1 'polypeptide(L)'
;LLAAYDHQKKGETAVSRDYEIPKGERVGVGFWGAGRGYLSHHLTMDKGALTNYQILTPSTINASPMDPFGQAGPYEEAVMNTPIIERFAKPDDFKGIDILRTIRSFDPCMPCTTHMYAGDVTVVREVNTCACALDEEHDAVPAGALG
;
A
#
# COMPACT_ATOMS: atom_id res chain seq x y z
N LEU A 1 -13.63 22.45 5.30
CA LEU A 1 -13.72 23.71 4.51
C LEU A 1 -14.17 24.89 5.36
N LEU A 2 -15.27 24.81 6.12
CA LEU A 2 -15.75 25.94 6.95
C LEU A 2 -14.71 26.45 7.97
N ALA A 3 -14.10 25.56 8.76
CA ALA A 3 -13.06 25.95 9.72
C ALA A 3 -11.84 26.64 9.07
N ALA A 4 -11.41 26.19 7.89
CA ALA A 4 -10.29 26.80 7.18
C ALA A 4 -10.62 28.26 6.76
N TYR A 5 -11.85 28.52 6.30
CA TYR A 5 -12.30 29.87 6.00
C TYR A 5 -12.40 30.75 7.26
N ASP A 6 -12.78 30.17 8.40
CA ASP A 6 -12.84 30.92 9.67
C ASP A 6 -11.44 31.34 10.15
N HIS A 7 -10.45 30.44 10.07
CA HIS A 7 -9.05 30.79 10.36
C HIS A 7 -8.51 31.84 9.39
N GLN A 8 -8.82 31.72 8.09
CA GLN A 8 -8.43 32.72 7.09
C GLN A 8 -9.03 34.10 7.36
N LYS A 9 -10.33 34.18 7.73
CA LYS A 9 -10.99 35.44 8.09
C LYS A 9 -10.40 36.09 9.34
N LYS A 10 -9.91 35.29 10.28
CA LYS A 10 -9.21 35.76 11.49
C LYS A 10 -7.76 36.19 11.22
N GLY A 11 -7.26 36.00 9.99
CA GLY A 11 -5.85 36.25 9.65
C GLY A 11 -4.89 35.21 10.20
N GLU A 12 -5.39 34.07 10.71
CA GLU A 12 -4.60 32.96 11.24
C GLU A 12 -4.09 32.09 10.09
N THR A 13 -3.07 32.57 9.39
CA THR A 13 -2.54 31.96 8.14
C THR A 13 -1.27 31.15 8.34
N ALA A 14 -0.79 30.99 9.58
CA ALA A 14 0.38 30.17 9.88
C ALA A 14 0.08 28.68 9.63
N VAL A 15 0.84 28.07 8.70
CA VAL A 15 0.69 26.65 8.30
C VAL A 15 1.79 25.73 8.82
N SER A 16 2.79 26.29 9.52
CA SER A 16 3.93 25.57 10.06
C SER A 16 4.23 26.02 11.49
N ARG A 17 4.84 25.12 12.26
CA ARG A 17 5.39 25.38 13.58
C ARG A 17 6.82 24.88 13.59
N ASP A 18 7.71 25.67 14.18
CA ASP A 18 9.07 25.23 14.43
C ASP A 18 9.05 24.03 15.38
N TYR A 19 9.92 23.07 15.10
CA TYR A 19 10.09 21.88 15.93
C TYR A 19 11.58 21.56 16.04
N GLU A 20 11.96 20.98 17.17
CA GLU A 20 13.30 20.47 17.39
C GLU A 20 13.28 18.95 17.36
N ILE A 21 14.27 18.35 16.69
CA ILE A 21 14.41 16.89 16.65
C ILE A 21 14.87 16.41 18.03
N PRO A 22 14.10 15.57 18.72
CA PRO A 22 14.50 15.03 20.01
C PRO A 22 15.80 14.22 19.91
N LYS A 23 16.74 14.44 20.83
CA LYS A 23 18.04 13.72 20.87
C LYS A 23 18.03 12.46 21.73
N GLY A 24 16.99 12.24 22.53
CA GLY A 24 16.84 11.02 23.33
C GLY A 24 15.97 9.99 22.64
N GLU A 25 15.85 8.81 23.24
CA GLU A 25 14.98 7.75 22.75
C GLU A 25 13.51 8.22 22.72
N ARG A 26 12.84 8.04 21.57
CA ARG A 26 11.41 8.33 21.40
C ARG A 26 10.75 7.24 20.55
N VAL A 27 9.48 7.01 20.86
CA VAL A 27 8.57 6.20 20.06
C VAL A 27 7.41 7.08 19.61
N GLY A 28 7.03 6.97 18.34
CA GLY A 28 5.90 7.70 17.77
C GLY A 28 5.04 6.78 16.93
N VAL A 29 3.72 6.99 17.01
CA VAL A 29 2.75 6.30 16.16
C VAL A 29 1.84 7.34 15.51
N GLY A 30 1.77 7.33 14.19
CA GLY A 30 0.86 8.15 13.41
C GLY A 30 -0.27 7.29 12.85
N PHE A 31 -1.52 7.62 13.16
CA PHE A 31 -2.69 6.95 12.60
C PHE A 31 -3.34 7.82 11.54
N TRP A 32 -3.71 7.21 10.43
CA TRP A 32 -4.40 7.88 9.35
C TRP A 32 -5.49 6.98 8.73
N GLY A 33 -6.65 7.56 8.42
CA GLY A 33 -7.68 6.90 7.63
C GLY A 33 -7.36 7.05 6.15
N ALA A 34 -6.63 6.09 5.57
CA ALA A 34 -6.45 6.02 4.13
C ALA A 34 -7.77 5.59 3.45
N GLY A 35 -7.93 5.89 2.17
CA GLY A 35 -9.14 5.51 1.42
C GLY A 35 -9.48 4.01 1.41
N ARG A 36 -8.50 3.18 1.78
CA ARG A 36 -8.58 1.70 1.84
C ARG A 36 -8.65 1.13 3.25
N GLY A 37 -8.63 1.97 4.29
CA GLY A 37 -8.65 1.56 5.69
C GLY A 37 -7.59 2.24 6.56
N TYR A 38 -7.28 1.64 7.71
CA TYR A 38 -6.35 2.20 8.69
C TYR A 38 -4.89 2.05 8.24
N LEU A 39 -4.19 3.17 8.19
CA LEU A 39 -2.75 3.27 7.98
C LEU A 39 -2.10 3.65 9.31
N SER A 40 -1.05 2.94 9.70
CA SER A 40 -0.25 3.33 10.87
C SER A 40 1.25 3.34 10.56
N HIS A 41 1.90 4.43 10.94
CA HIS A 41 3.34 4.60 10.84
C HIS A 41 3.90 4.52 12.25
N HIS A 42 4.84 3.60 12.47
CA HIS A 42 5.49 3.36 13.74
C HIS A 42 6.96 3.74 13.60
N LEU A 43 7.42 4.67 14.40
CA LEU A 43 8.81 5.12 14.38
C LEU A 43 9.42 4.99 15.76
N THR A 44 10.68 4.57 15.80
CA THR A 44 11.55 4.72 16.96
C THR A 44 12.77 5.52 16.55
N MET A 45 13.23 6.39 17.42
CA MET A 45 14.39 7.25 17.16
C MET A 45 15.27 7.34 18.41
N ASP A 46 16.57 7.49 18.19
CA ASP A 46 17.57 7.75 19.23
C ASP A 46 18.68 8.64 18.66
N LYS A 47 19.30 9.47 19.51
CA LYS A 47 20.40 10.40 19.14
C LYS A 47 20.07 11.31 17.95
N GLY A 48 18.79 11.62 17.75
CA GLY A 48 18.32 12.45 16.64
C GLY A 48 18.24 11.73 15.28
N ALA A 49 18.35 10.40 15.25
CA ALA A 49 18.21 9.57 14.06
C ALA A 49 17.10 8.52 14.23
N LEU A 50 16.46 8.14 13.13
CA LEU A 50 15.50 7.03 13.12
C LEU A 50 16.25 5.71 13.33
N THR A 51 15.86 4.94 14.34
CA THR A 51 16.39 3.60 14.62
C THR A 51 15.53 2.51 13.99
N ASN A 52 14.22 2.73 13.90
CA ASN A 52 13.29 1.84 13.20
C ASN A 52 12.13 2.66 12.63
N TYR A 53 11.64 2.25 11.47
CA TYR A 53 10.45 2.81 10.84
C TYR A 53 9.65 1.69 10.19
N GLN A 54 8.45 1.44 10.69
CA GLN A 54 7.56 0.38 10.21
C GLN A 54 6.23 0.99 9.79
N ILE A 55 5.77 0.62 8.59
CA ILE A 55 4.51 1.09 8.04
C ILE A 55 3.58 -0.11 7.96
N LEU A 56 2.40 0.01 8.57
CA LEU A 56 1.31 -0.95 8.41
C LEU A 56 0.24 -0.29 7.56
N THR A 57 0.17 -0.70 6.30
CA THR A 57 -0.85 -0.23 5.36
C THR A 57 -2.09 -1.13 5.42
N PRO A 58 -3.28 -0.61 5.06
CA PRO A 58 -4.48 -1.43 5.02
C PRO A 58 -4.36 -2.59 4.01
N SER A 59 -3.64 -2.37 2.90
CA SER A 59 -3.42 -3.41 1.89
C SER A 59 -2.53 -4.54 2.40
N THR A 60 -1.55 -4.27 3.28
CA THR A 60 -0.74 -5.31 3.94
C THR A 60 -1.59 -6.26 4.79
N ILE A 61 -2.61 -5.73 5.48
CA ILE A 61 -3.52 -6.55 6.29
C ILE A 61 -4.45 -7.35 5.38
N ASN A 62 -5.06 -6.71 4.39
CA ASN A 62 -6.03 -7.36 3.51
C ASN A 62 -5.42 -8.45 2.60
N ALA A 63 -4.18 -8.22 2.14
CA ALA A 63 -3.43 -9.15 1.31
C ALA A 63 -2.46 -10.02 2.13
N SER A 64 -2.67 -10.13 3.45
CA SER A 64 -1.87 -11.01 4.28
C SER A 64 -2.02 -12.47 3.81
N PRO A 65 -0.93 -13.24 3.73
CA PRO A 65 -1.02 -14.68 3.51
C PRO A 65 -1.55 -15.37 4.78
N MET A 66 -1.80 -16.67 4.68
CA MET A 66 -2.11 -17.51 5.84
C MET A 66 -1.14 -17.28 7.00
N ASP A 67 -1.70 -17.03 8.19
CA ASP A 67 -0.93 -16.79 9.39
C ASP A 67 -0.29 -18.10 9.94
N PRO A 68 0.63 -18.02 10.91
CA PRO A 68 1.23 -19.21 11.52
C PRO A 68 0.25 -20.13 12.26
N PHE A 69 -0.98 -19.67 12.51
CA PHE A 69 -2.04 -20.43 13.15
C PHE A 69 -2.98 -21.10 12.13
N GLY A 70 -2.74 -20.91 10.84
CA GLY A 70 -3.51 -21.50 9.74
C GLY A 70 -4.73 -20.67 9.32
N GLN A 71 -4.87 -19.43 9.79
CA GLN A 71 -5.95 -18.53 9.41
C GLN A 71 -5.61 -17.82 8.10
N ALA A 72 -6.49 -17.97 7.11
CA ALA A 72 -6.39 -17.33 5.80
C ALA A 72 -6.56 -15.80 5.93
N GLY A 73 -5.88 -15.04 5.08
CA GLY A 73 -6.05 -13.59 5.05
C GLY A 73 -7.39 -13.16 4.45
N PRO A 74 -7.78 -11.87 4.59
CA PRO A 74 -9.08 -11.39 4.11
C PRO A 74 -9.33 -11.63 2.61
N TYR A 75 -8.30 -11.52 1.76
CA TYR A 75 -8.43 -11.83 0.34
C TYR A 75 -8.70 -13.31 0.08
N GLU A 76 -7.95 -14.19 0.74
CA GLU A 76 -8.09 -15.64 0.59
C GLU A 76 -9.48 -16.08 1.08
N GLU A 77 -9.90 -15.60 2.25
CA GLU A 77 -11.22 -15.90 2.81
C GLU A 77 -12.36 -15.36 1.93
N ALA A 78 -12.24 -14.13 1.41
CA ALA A 78 -13.27 -13.56 0.54
C ALA A 78 -13.41 -14.34 -0.77
N VAL A 79 -12.29 -14.76 -1.38
CA VAL A 79 -12.30 -15.56 -2.61
C VAL A 79 -12.87 -16.96 -2.35
N MET A 80 -12.49 -17.62 -1.26
CA MET A 80 -13.05 -18.94 -0.90
C MET A 80 -14.56 -18.90 -0.68
N ASN A 81 -15.09 -17.79 -0.18
CA ASN A 81 -16.52 -17.60 0.07
C ASN A 81 -17.29 -17.03 -1.14
N THR A 82 -16.64 -16.77 -2.28
CA THR A 82 -17.29 -16.19 -3.46
C THR A 82 -17.90 -17.30 -4.34
N PRO A 83 -19.23 -17.33 -4.54
CA PRO A 83 -19.84 -18.27 -5.48
C PRO A 83 -19.49 -17.89 -6.93
N ILE A 84 -19.11 -18.88 -7.73
CA ILE A 84 -18.86 -18.70 -9.16
C ILE A 84 -20.19 -18.70 -9.92
N ILE A 85 -20.57 -17.55 -10.46
CA ILE A 85 -21.80 -17.35 -11.24
C ILE A 85 -21.54 -17.17 -12.73
N GLU A 86 -20.27 -16.97 -13.12
CA GLU A 86 -19.81 -16.93 -14.50
C GLU A 86 -20.20 -18.19 -15.27
N ARG A 87 -20.82 -18.00 -16.45
CA ARG A 87 -21.18 -19.08 -17.36
C ARG A 87 -20.11 -19.22 -18.43
N PHE A 88 -19.52 -20.39 -18.54
CA PHE A 88 -18.54 -20.72 -19.56
C PHE A 88 -18.91 -22.06 -20.23
N ALA A 89 -18.64 -22.19 -21.53
CA ALA A 89 -18.96 -23.39 -22.30
C ALA A 89 -17.84 -24.45 -22.18
N LYS A 90 -16.59 -24.01 -22.02
CA LYS A 90 -15.42 -24.84 -21.79
C LYS A 90 -14.60 -24.29 -20.63
N PRO A 91 -13.87 -25.13 -19.88
CA PRO A 91 -12.97 -24.66 -18.82
C PRO A 91 -11.97 -23.59 -19.28
N ASP A 92 -11.52 -23.66 -20.54
CA ASP A 92 -10.59 -22.68 -21.12
C ASP A 92 -11.19 -21.28 -21.31
N ASP A 93 -12.52 -21.17 -21.31
CA ASP A 93 -13.23 -19.89 -21.45
C ASP A 93 -13.44 -19.19 -20.10
N PHE A 94 -13.00 -19.80 -18.98
CA PHE A 94 -13.16 -19.25 -17.64
C PHE A 94 -12.26 -18.03 -17.44
N LYS A 95 -12.86 -16.86 -17.19
CA LYS A 95 -12.12 -15.60 -16.98
C LYS A 95 -11.97 -15.24 -15.50
N GLY A 96 -12.71 -15.88 -14.61
CA GLY A 96 -12.65 -15.64 -13.16
C GLY A 96 -13.20 -14.27 -12.76
N ILE A 97 -14.22 -13.77 -13.47
CA ILE A 97 -14.75 -12.42 -13.26
C ILE A 97 -15.26 -12.23 -11.83
N ASP A 98 -15.87 -13.25 -11.25
CA ASP A 98 -16.41 -13.18 -9.89
C ASP A 98 -15.31 -13.05 -8.84
N ILE A 99 -14.20 -13.79 -9.01
CA ILE A 99 -13.00 -13.66 -8.17
C ILE A 99 -12.39 -12.27 -8.31
N LEU A 100 -12.27 -11.78 -9.56
CA LEU A 100 -11.74 -10.46 -9.85
C LEU A 100 -12.59 -9.34 -9.25
N ARG A 101 -13.92 -9.49 -9.20
CA ARG A 101 -14.84 -8.55 -8.54
C ARG A 101 -14.61 -8.52 -7.04
N THR A 102 -14.51 -9.67 -6.40
CA THR A 102 -14.24 -9.78 -4.96
C THR A 102 -12.90 -9.16 -4.59
N ILE A 103 -11.83 -9.41 -5.34
CA ILE A 103 -10.53 -8.80 -5.03
C ILE A 103 -10.54 -7.29 -5.29
N ARG A 104 -11.14 -6.84 -6.40
CA ARG A 104 -11.21 -5.41 -6.73
C ARG A 104 -12.06 -4.60 -5.75
N SER A 105 -13.03 -5.20 -5.05
CA SER A 105 -13.81 -4.48 -4.05
C SER A 105 -12.97 -4.01 -2.85
N PHE A 106 -11.80 -4.60 -2.63
CA PHE A 106 -10.84 -4.16 -1.62
C PHE A 106 -9.85 -3.10 -2.11
N ASP A 107 -9.93 -2.68 -3.38
CA ASP A 107 -9.03 -1.70 -4.02
C ASP A 107 -7.53 -2.03 -3.75
N PRO A 108 -7.03 -3.17 -4.28
CA PRO A 108 -5.69 -3.65 -3.98
C PRO A 108 -4.62 -2.69 -4.49
N CYS A 109 -3.67 -2.35 -3.61
CA CYS A 109 -2.52 -1.51 -3.94
C CYS A 109 -1.22 -2.25 -3.67
N MET A 110 -0.70 -2.92 -4.69
CA MET A 110 0.54 -3.71 -4.55
C MET A 110 1.76 -2.89 -4.07
N PRO A 111 1.96 -1.63 -4.50
CA PRO A 111 3.05 -0.80 -3.95
C PRO A 111 2.84 -0.44 -2.48
N CYS A 112 1.59 -0.39 -2.01
CA CYS A 112 1.26 -0.16 -0.62
C CYS A 112 1.46 -1.43 0.22
N THR A 113 1.29 -2.61 -0.37
CA THR A 113 1.39 -3.90 0.33
C THR A 113 2.83 -4.23 0.71
N THR A 114 3.79 -3.96 -0.18
CA THR A 114 5.21 -4.28 0.02
C THR A 114 6.07 -3.04 0.00
N HIS A 115 6.82 -2.82 1.07
CA HIS A 115 7.85 -1.79 1.15
C HIS A 115 9.22 -2.47 1.12
N MET A 116 9.87 -2.50 -0.04
CA MET A 116 11.17 -3.14 -0.20
C MET A 116 12.30 -2.13 0.00
N TYR A 117 13.27 -2.47 0.85
CA TYR A 117 14.52 -1.76 0.97
C TYR A 117 15.63 -2.58 0.30
N ALA A 118 16.24 -2.04 -0.76
CA ALA A 118 17.26 -2.72 -1.55
C ALA A 118 18.69 -2.16 -1.33
N GLY A 119 18.93 -1.46 -0.21
CA GLY A 119 20.22 -0.82 0.07
C GLY A 119 20.57 0.25 -0.99
N ASP A 120 21.82 0.25 -1.45
CA ASP A 120 22.32 1.18 -2.49
C ASP A 120 21.92 0.76 -3.92
N VAL A 121 21.06 -0.25 -4.08
CA VAL A 121 20.64 -0.75 -5.39
C VAL A 121 19.25 -0.22 -5.71
N THR A 122 19.14 0.56 -6.77
CA THR A 122 17.84 0.95 -7.33
C THR A 122 17.32 -0.18 -8.21
N VAL A 123 16.35 -0.94 -7.70
CA VAL A 123 15.62 -1.93 -8.51
C VAL A 123 14.44 -1.24 -9.18
N VAL A 124 14.62 -0.82 -10.43
CA VAL A 124 13.49 -0.39 -11.27
C VAL A 124 12.90 -1.63 -11.92
N ARG A 125 11.76 -2.09 -11.42
CA ARG A 125 10.88 -3.00 -12.17
C ARG A 125 9.61 -2.26 -12.49
N GLU A 126 9.28 -2.18 -13.77
CA GLU A 126 7.98 -1.71 -14.20
C GLU A 126 6.95 -2.77 -13.79
N VAL A 127 6.22 -2.48 -12.72
CA VAL A 127 5.12 -3.35 -12.26
C VAL A 127 3.83 -2.63 -12.65
N ASN A 128 3.35 -2.89 -13.86
CA ASN A 128 2.04 -2.40 -14.28
C ASN A 128 0.96 -3.12 -13.45
N THR A 129 0.47 -2.44 -12.41
CA THR A 129 -0.56 -2.96 -11.47
C THR A 129 -1.95 -3.07 -12.09
N CYS A 130 -2.10 -2.70 -13.36
CA CYS A 130 -3.36 -2.81 -14.08
C CYS A 130 -3.31 -4.08 -14.93
N ALA A 131 -4.31 -4.95 -14.77
CA ALA A 131 -4.49 -6.18 -15.55
C ALA A 131 -4.72 -5.95 -17.07
N CYS A 132 -4.48 -4.74 -17.56
CA CYS A 132 -4.66 -4.34 -18.96
C CYS A 132 -3.37 -4.45 -19.79
N ALA A 133 -2.21 -4.63 -19.16
CA ALA A 133 -0.95 -4.86 -19.86
C ALA A 133 -0.64 -6.37 -19.86
N LEU A 134 -1.36 -7.12 -20.68
CA LEU A 134 -0.80 -8.35 -21.25
C LEU A 134 0.06 -7.92 -22.44
N ASP A 135 1.23 -7.37 -22.16
CA ASP A 135 2.25 -7.18 -23.19
C ASP A 135 3.34 -8.22 -22.94
N GLU A 136 3.43 -9.14 -23.89
CA GLU A 136 4.52 -10.11 -24.04
C GLU A 136 5.86 -9.36 -24.21
N GLU A 137 6.93 -10.08 -23.89
CA GLU A 137 8.36 -9.71 -24.03
C GLU A 137 9.01 -8.88 -22.90
N HIS A 138 9.75 -9.63 -22.07
CA HIS A 138 10.90 -9.15 -21.31
C HIS A 138 11.93 -8.54 -22.26
N ASP A 139 12.10 -7.22 -22.23
CA ASP A 139 13.31 -6.58 -22.70
C ASP A 139 14.00 -5.83 -21.56
N ALA A 140 15.18 -6.33 -21.20
CA ALA A 140 16.09 -5.67 -20.28
C ALA A 140 16.61 -4.38 -20.93
N VAL A 141 16.27 -3.22 -20.37
CA VAL A 141 16.88 -1.95 -20.79
C VAL A 141 18.33 -1.89 -20.26
N PRO A 142 19.36 -1.80 -21.12
CA PRO A 142 20.74 -1.70 -20.66
C PRO A 142 21.02 -0.33 -20.03
N ALA A 143 21.89 -0.32 -19.02
CA ALA A 143 22.20 0.81 -18.11
C ALA A 143 22.91 2.03 -18.75
N GLY A 144 22.70 2.31 -20.04
CA GLY A 144 23.43 3.33 -20.80
C GLY A 144 22.62 4.51 -21.34
N ALA A 145 21.32 4.61 -21.05
CA ALA A 145 20.43 5.60 -21.70
C ALA A 145 19.89 6.69 -20.76
N LEU A 146 20.72 7.18 -19.83
CA LEU A 146 20.47 8.44 -19.11
C LEU A 146 21.66 9.37 -19.35
N GLY A 147 21.54 10.18 -20.40
CA GLY A 147 22.29 11.41 -20.62
C GLY A 147 21.33 12.59 -20.59
#